data_AF-A0A1V3WXX0-F1
#
_entry.id   AF-A0A1V3WXX0-F1
#
_cell.length_a   1.000
_cell.length_b   1.000
_cell.length_c   1.000
_cell.angle_alpha   90.00
_cell.angle_beta   90.00
_cell.angle_gamma   90.00
#
_symmetry.space_group_name_H-M   'P 1'
#
loop_
_entity.id
_entity.type
_entity.pdbx_description
1 polymer ?
#
loop_
_entity_poly.entity_id
_entity_poly.type
_entity_poly.pdbx_seq_one_letter_code
_entity_poly.pdbx_strand_id
1 'polypeptide(L)'
;MCWPINARHGNLDANHDSPRFSTLVATALTSIAALLGVTAVLLDRAGEPAAGRIVVTVRLWAEPIAFAYQRSFDAFTRAHPDIEVRTNLVSYSNYFDTLRTDVAGGSGDDIFWLSNAHLDAYADSGRLMKIDPTLDPGDWEPSVVDQFTRNGVLWAVPQLTDAGVAVFYNADLLAAAGVDRRS
;
A
#
# COMPACT_ATOMS: atom_id res chain seq x y z
N MET A 1 35.53 71.02 -0.54
CA MET A 1 34.09 70.72 -0.63
C MET A 1 33.71 70.69 -2.11
N CYS A 2 33.16 69.55 -2.56
CA CYS A 2 32.32 69.28 -3.75
C CYS A 2 32.72 69.75 -5.18
N TRP A 3 32.48 68.82 -6.10
CA TRP A 3 32.84 68.63 -7.53
C TRP A 3 31.90 69.38 -8.52
N PRO A 4 32.18 69.51 -9.86
CA PRO A 4 31.91 68.41 -10.82
C PRO A 4 32.75 68.28 -12.12
N ILE A 5 33.09 67.02 -12.44
CA ILE A 5 32.89 66.18 -13.64
C ILE A 5 32.98 66.82 -15.05
N ASN A 6 33.95 66.35 -15.86
CA ASN A 6 33.70 65.90 -17.24
C ASN A 6 34.86 65.06 -17.80
N ALA A 7 34.65 63.76 -18.10
CA ALA A 7 35.35 63.08 -19.21
C ALA A 7 34.80 61.66 -19.46
N ARG A 8 33.98 61.59 -20.51
CA ARG A 8 33.96 60.65 -21.65
C ARG A 8 34.16 59.13 -21.44
N HIS A 9 33.17 58.43 -22.01
CA HIS A 9 33.14 57.07 -22.55
C HIS A 9 34.44 56.43 -23.02
N GLY A 10 34.58 55.14 -22.65
CA GLY A 10 35.30 54.11 -23.39
C GLY A 10 34.59 52.77 -23.18
N ASN A 11 34.03 52.21 -24.25
CA ASN A 11 33.36 50.92 -24.30
C ASN A 11 34.42 49.80 -24.18
N LEU A 12 34.19 48.80 -23.32
CA LEU A 12 35.03 47.60 -23.25
C LEU A 12 34.31 46.47 -23.98
N ASP A 13 34.82 46.13 -25.16
CA ASP A 13 34.38 44.99 -25.94
C ASP A 13 34.89 43.70 -25.27
N ALA A 14 33.96 42.88 -24.75
CA ALA A 14 34.25 41.57 -24.20
C ALA A 14 34.31 40.53 -25.33
N ASN A 15 35.51 40.02 -25.63
CA ASN A 15 35.72 38.84 -26.45
C ASN A 15 35.14 37.60 -25.71
N HIS A 16 34.11 36.98 -26.30
CA HIS A 16 33.55 35.72 -25.82
C HIS A 16 34.01 34.57 -26.74
N ASP A 17 34.99 33.79 -26.27
CA ASP A 17 35.34 32.50 -26.87
C ASP A 17 34.21 31.50 -26.63
N SER A 18 33.50 31.11 -27.70
CA SER A 18 32.47 30.06 -27.63
C SER A 18 33.08 28.65 -27.80
N PRO A 19 32.87 27.70 -26.86
CA PRO A 19 33.35 26.33 -27.00
C PRO A 19 32.47 25.53 -27.97
N ARG A 20 33.11 24.82 -28.90
CA ARG A 20 32.46 23.94 -29.88
C ARG A 20 32.05 22.62 -29.20
N PHE A 21 30.83 22.54 -28.69
CA PHE A 21 30.27 21.29 -28.18
C PHE A 21 29.95 20.34 -29.35
N SER A 22 30.68 19.23 -29.40
CA SER A 22 30.67 18.24 -30.48
C SER A 22 29.33 17.49 -30.56
N THR A 23 28.75 17.44 -31.76
CA THR A 23 27.48 16.78 -32.14
C THR A 23 27.39 15.30 -31.71
N LEU A 24 28.52 14.67 -31.39
CA LEU A 24 28.62 13.28 -30.95
C LEU A 24 28.07 13.03 -29.52
N VAL A 25 28.01 14.05 -28.67
CA VAL A 25 27.46 13.92 -27.30
C VAL A 25 25.93 13.92 -27.33
N ALA A 26 25.31 14.63 -28.28
CA ALA A 26 23.86 14.73 -28.41
C ALA A 26 23.21 13.44 -28.93
N THR A 27 23.91 12.67 -29.77
CA THR A 27 23.41 11.40 -30.32
C THR A 27 23.47 10.23 -29.33
N ALA A 28 24.41 10.25 -28.39
CA ALA A 28 24.51 9.22 -27.34
C ALA A 28 23.42 9.37 -26.25
N LEU A 29 23.01 10.60 -25.93
CA LEU A 29 21.98 10.87 -24.92
C LEU A 29 20.58 10.49 -25.39
N THR A 30 20.30 10.64 -26.69
CA THR A 30 18.99 10.29 -27.27
C THR A 30 18.75 8.78 -27.33
N SER A 31 19.81 7.98 -27.48
CA SER A 31 19.72 6.51 -27.51
C SER A 31 19.46 5.90 -26.13
N ILE A 32 20.03 6.47 -25.06
CA ILE A 32 19.76 6.03 -23.68
C ILE A 32 18.31 6.38 -23.27
N ALA A 33 17.84 7.58 -23.62
CA ALA A 33 16.45 7.98 -23.35
C ALA A 33 15.43 7.09 -24.08
N ALA A 34 15.71 6.71 -25.33
CA ALA A 34 14.87 5.78 -26.08
C ALA A 34 14.87 4.37 -25.46
N LEU A 35 16.03 3.88 -24.99
CA LEU A 35 16.13 2.58 -24.34
C LEU A 35 15.35 2.55 -23.02
N LEU A 36 15.49 3.59 -22.18
CA LEU A 36 14.74 3.75 -20.93
C LEU A 36 13.23 3.90 -21.17
N GLY A 37 12.83 4.61 -22.22
CA GLY A 37 11.42 4.72 -22.60
C GLY A 37 10.82 3.38 -23.01
N VAL A 38 11.57 2.55 -23.75
CA VAL A 38 11.12 1.21 -24.16
C VAL A 38 11.04 0.26 -22.96
N THR A 39 12.00 0.28 -22.03
CA THR A 39 11.90 -0.54 -20.80
C THR A 39 10.73 -0.11 -19.92
N ALA A 40 10.50 1.20 -19.75
CA ALA A 40 9.35 1.68 -18.97
C ALA A 40 8.02 1.20 -19.56
N VAL A 41 7.85 1.27 -20.88
CA VAL A 41 6.64 0.78 -21.57
C VAL A 41 6.51 -0.75 -21.52
N LEU A 42 7.61 -1.49 -21.53
CA LEU A 42 7.58 -2.95 -21.43
C LEU A 42 7.30 -3.45 -20.01
N LEU A 43 7.79 -2.75 -18.98
CA LEU A 43 7.45 -3.05 -17.58
C LEU A 43 5.98 -2.73 -17.26
N ASP A 44 5.44 -1.64 -17.83
CA ASP A 44 4.03 -1.25 -17.68
C ASP A 44 3.08 -2.31 -18.27
N ARG A 45 3.41 -2.83 -19.46
CA ARG A 45 2.61 -3.89 -20.12
C ARG A 45 2.67 -5.26 -19.46
N ALA A 46 3.70 -5.55 -18.67
CA ALA A 46 3.81 -6.84 -17.96
C ALA A 46 2.89 -6.91 -16.72
N GLY A 47 2.38 -5.76 -16.24
CA GLY A 47 1.45 -5.67 -15.11
C GLY A 47 -0.01 -5.44 -15.51
N GLU A 48 -0.28 -5.12 -16.77
CA GLU A 48 -1.63 -4.84 -17.27
C GLU A 48 -2.44 -6.15 -17.40
N PRO A 49 -3.61 -6.24 -16.77
CA PRO A 49 -4.55 -7.35 -16.98
C PRO A 49 -4.90 -7.48 -18.46
N ALA A 50 -5.35 -8.67 -18.86
CA ALA A 50 -5.98 -8.84 -20.17
C ALA A 50 -7.09 -7.80 -20.34
N ALA A 51 -7.05 -7.05 -21.46
CA ALA A 51 -7.92 -5.91 -21.70
C ALA A 51 -9.40 -6.26 -21.39
N GLY A 52 -9.99 -5.52 -20.44
CA GLY A 52 -11.38 -5.68 -20.02
C GLY A 52 -11.61 -6.39 -18.68
N ARG A 53 -10.56 -6.88 -17.99
CA ARG A 53 -10.70 -7.45 -16.64
C ARG A 53 -10.70 -6.36 -15.56
N ILE A 54 -11.60 -6.48 -14.58
CA ILE A 54 -11.60 -5.66 -13.36
C ILE A 54 -10.49 -6.15 -12.45
N VAL A 55 -9.65 -5.24 -11.94
CA VAL A 55 -8.64 -5.56 -10.93
C VAL A 55 -9.10 -5.01 -9.60
N VAL A 56 -9.06 -5.86 -8.57
CA VAL A 56 -9.30 -5.48 -7.19
C VAL A 56 -8.02 -5.68 -6.40
N THR A 57 -7.55 -4.67 -5.68
CA THR A 57 -6.36 -4.80 -4.83
C THR A 57 -6.72 -5.02 -3.36
N VAL A 58 -5.96 -5.88 -2.68
CA VAL A 58 -6.17 -6.26 -1.28
C VAL A 58 -4.89 -6.04 -0.49
N ARG A 59 -4.84 -5.02 0.37
CA ARG A 59 -3.67 -4.70 1.21
C ARG A 59 -3.71 -5.42 2.56
N LEU A 60 -2.63 -6.10 2.93
CA LEU A 60 -2.47 -6.74 4.25
C LEU A 60 -1.02 -6.71 4.74
N TRP A 61 -0.78 -7.13 5.98
CA TRP A 61 0.56 -7.07 6.61
C TRP A 61 1.16 -8.41 7.03
N ALA A 62 0.44 -9.53 6.86
CA ALA A 62 0.86 -10.85 7.32
C ALA A 62 1.27 -11.74 6.13
N GLU A 63 2.57 -11.94 5.93
CA GLU A 63 3.12 -12.69 4.79
C GLU A 63 2.58 -14.13 4.66
N PRO A 64 2.54 -14.98 5.72
CA PRO A 64 2.01 -16.33 5.58
C PRO A 64 0.53 -16.34 5.18
N ILE A 65 -0.21 -15.33 5.62
CA ILE A 65 -1.63 -15.17 5.33
C ILE A 65 -1.83 -14.65 3.90
N ALA A 66 -0.95 -13.79 3.39
CA ALA A 66 -0.98 -13.35 2.00
C ALA A 66 -0.93 -14.51 1.01
N PHE A 67 -0.12 -15.54 1.29
CA PHE A 67 -0.09 -16.74 0.45
C PHE A 67 -1.40 -17.54 0.50
N ALA A 68 -2.04 -17.63 1.66
CA ALA A 68 -3.36 -18.26 1.78
C ALA A 68 -4.43 -17.47 1.01
N TYR A 69 -4.42 -16.14 1.11
CA TYR A 69 -5.28 -15.26 0.33
C TYR A 69 -5.06 -15.42 -1.17
N GLN A 70 -3.82 -15.46 -1.64
CA GLN A 70 -3.53 -15.64 -3.06
C GLN A 70 -4.20 -16.92 -3.59
N ARG A 71 -4.11 -18.03 -2.85
CA ARG A 71 -4.77 -19.28 -3.26
C ARG A 71 -6.29 -19.18 -3.27
N SER A 72 -6.88 -18.46 -2.32
CA SER A 72 -8.32 -18.17 -2.29
C SER A 72 -8.75 -17.31 -3.48
N PHE A 73 -7.99 -16.25 -3.77
CA PHE A 73 -8.23 -15.32 -4.87
C PHE A 73 -8.01 -15.95 -6.24
N ASP A 74 -7.08 -16.87 -6.38
CA ASP A 74 -6.93 -17.67 -7.61
C ASP A 74 -8.17 -18.54 -7.83
N ALA A 75 -8.75 -19.11 -6.76
CA ALA A 75 -9.99 -19.87 -6.85
C ALA A 75 -11.19 -18.98 -7.20
N PHE A 76 -11.28 -17.79 -6.58
CA PHE A 76 -12.28 -16.78 -6.91
C PHE A 76 -12.17 -16.35 -8.39
N THR A 77 -10.97 -15.99 -8.86
CA THR A 77 -10.71 -15.57 -10.25
C THR A 77 -11.05 -16.67 -11.25
N ARG A 78 -10.85 -17.95 -10.92
CA ARG A 78 -11.30 -19.06 -11.79
C ARG A 78 -12.83 -19.15 -11.91
N ALA A 79 -13.56 -18.79 -10.85
CA ALA A 79 -15.02 -18.76 -10.87
C ALA A 79 -15.59 -17.44 -11.45
N HIS A 80 -14.81 -16.36 -11.36
CA HIS A 80 -15.14 -15.00 -11.80
C HIS A 80 -14.02 -14.47 -12.72
N PRO A 81 -13.92 -14.95 -13.97
CA PRO A 81 -12.78 -14.68 -14.85
C PRO A 81 -12.66 -13.22 -15.32
N ASP A 82 -13.71 -12.43 -15.09
CA ASP A 82 -13.80 -10.99 -15.30
C ASP A 82 -13.21 -10.16 -14.15
N ILE A 83 -12.86 -10.79 -13.03
CA ILE A 83 -12.26 -10.14 -11.86
C ILE A 83 -10.95 -10.81 -11.50
N GLU A 84 -9.88 -10.02 -11.40
CA GLU A 84 -8.58 -10.43 -10.87
C GLU A 84 -8.33 -9.73 -9.54
N VAL A 85 -7.94 -10.51 -8.53
CA VAL A 85 -7.64 -9.96 -7.21
C VAL A 85 -6.14 -10.05 -6.94
N ARG A 86 -5.53 -8.92 -6.58
CA ARG A 86 -4.07 -8.81 -6.33
C ARG A 86 -3.79 -8.42 -4.89
N THR A 87 -2.92 -9.16 -4.21
CA THR A 87 -2.50 -8.82 -2.85
C THR A 87 -1.39 -7.76 -2.86
N ASN A 88 -1.48 -6.78 -1.96
CA ASN A 88 -0.42 -5.81 -1.66
C ASN A 88 0.07 -6.05 -0.22
N LEU A 89 1.25 -6.65 -0.07
CA LEU A 89 1.83 -6.93 1.24
C LEU A 89 2.72 -5.76 1.70
N VAL A 90 2.35 -5.13 2.81
CA VAL A 90 3.09 -4.02 3.43
C VAL A 90 3.52 -4.41 4.83
N SER A 91 4.77 -4.14 5.24
CA SER A 91 5.22 -4.50 6.59
C SER A 91 4.35 -3.83 7.66
N TYR A 92 4.05 -4.56 8.73
CA TYR A 92 3.22 -4.04 9.82
C TYR A 92 3.75 -2.70 10.38
N SER A 93 5.08 -2.56 10.52
CA SER A 93 5.73 -1.34 11.03
C SER A 93 5.38 -0.08 10.26
N ASN A 94 5.10 -0.21 8.96
CA ASN A 94 4.84 0.92 8.06
C ASN A 94 3.37 0.97 7.61
N TYR A 95 2.56 -0.01 8.00
CA TYR A 95 1.27 -0.29 7.40
C TYR A 95 0.28 0.87 7.59
N PHE A 96 0.03 1.28 8.83
CA PHE A 96 -0.98 2.30 9.10
C PHE A 96 -0.54 3.71 8.72
N ASP A 97 0.77 4.00 8.75
CA ASP A 97 1.31 5.29 8.30
C ASP A 97 1.14 5.47 6.78
N THR A 98 1.46 4.42 6.01
CA THR A 98 1.30 4.43 4.56
C THR A 98 -0.17 4.37 4.17
N LEU A 99 -0.98 3.49 4.80
CA LEU A 99 -2.41 3.39 4.55
C LEU A 99 -3.13 4.73 4.77
N ARG A 100 -2.83 5.43 5.87
CA ARG A 100 -3.44 6.74 6.17
C ARG A 100 -3.13 7.75 5.06
N THR A 101 -1.89 7.78 4.59
CA THR A 101 -1.44 8.69 3.53
C THR A 101 -2.11 8.37 2.21
N ASP A 102 -2.17 7.09 1.84
CA ASP A 102 -2.76 6.64 0.58
C ASP A 102 -4.27 6.86 0.55
N VAL A 103 -4.99 6.51 1.62
CA VAL A 103 -6.44 6.74 1.73
C VAL A 103 -6.77 8.23 1.70
N ALA A 104 -5.99 9.06 2.40
CA ALA A 104 -6.18 10.52 2.36
C ALA A 104 -5.89 11.10 0.97
N GLY A 105 -4.91 10.54 0.25
CA GLY A 105 -4.53 10.93 -1.10
C GLY A 105 -5.42 10.35 -2.21
N GLY A 106 -6.33 9.42 -1.89
CA GLY A 106 -7.17 8.74 -2.87
C GLY A 106 -6.44 7.66 -3.69
N SER A 107 -5.29 7.18 -3.20
CA SER A 107 -4.48 6.13 -3.81
C SER A 107 -4.43 4.84 -2.97
N GLY A 108 -5.36 4.70 -2.02
CA GLY A 108 -5.51 3.47 -1.24
C GLY A 108 -5.94 2.30 -2.11
N ASP A 109 -5.58 1.09 -1.68
CA ASP A 109 -6.08 -0.15 -2.29
C ASP A 109 -7.60 -0.29 -2.09
N ASP A 110 -8.27 -1.05 -2.97
CA ASP A 110 -9.73 -1.20 -2.94
C ASP A 110 -10.22 -1.83 -1.64
N ILE A 111 -9.47 -2.82 -1.15
CA ILE A 111 -9.70 -3.53 0.09
C ILE A 111 -8.42 -3.48 0.90
N PHE A 112 -8.52 -3.21 2.20
CA PHE A 112 -7.38 -3.23 3.10
C PHE A 112 -7.78 -3.75 4.47
N TRP A 113 -6.85 -4.42 5.14
CA TRP A 113 -7.02 -4.81 6.52
C TRP A 113 -7.04 -3.60 7.45
N LEU A 114 -7.84 -3.73 8.50
CA LEU A 114 -7.85 -2.82 9.64
C LEU A 114 -7.70 -3.62 10.92
N SER A 115 -7.14 -2.99 11.94
CA SER A 115 -7.29 -3.44 13.33
C SER A 115 -8.30 -2.53 14.02
N ASN A 116 -8.96 -3.06 15.07
CA ASN A 116 -9.93 -2.31 15.86
C ASN A 116 -9.38 -0.94 16.32
N ALA A 117 -8.12 -0.90 16.75
CA ALA A 117 -7.46 0.32 17.21
C ALA A 117 -7.40 1.46 16.16
N HIS A 118 -7.53 1.15 14.87
CA HIS A 118 -7.48 2.13 13.80
C HIS A 118 -8.85 2.41 13.17
N LEU A 119 -9.89 1.63 13.48
CA LEU A 119 -11.20 1.70 12.83
C LEU A 119 -11.80 3.10 12.87
N ASP A 120 -11.81 3.71 14.05
CA ASP A 120 -12.50 4.99 14.32
C ASP A 120 -12.11 6.08 13.31
N ALA A 121 -10.81 6.21 13.02
CA ALA A 121 -10.30 7.24 12.11
C ALA A 121 -10.81 7.08 10.67
N TYR A 122 -11.03 5.85 10.20
CA TYR A 122 -11.47 5.58 8.83
C TYR A 122 -13.00 5.55 8.71
N ALA A 123 -13.70 5.01 9.71
CA ALA A 123 -15.15 4.98 9.75
C ALA A 123 -15.74 6.40 9.85
N ASP A 124 -15.21 7.22 10.78
CA ASP A 124 -15.73 8.58 11.02
C ASP A 124 -15.39 9.55 9.89
N SER A 125 -14.34 9.26 9.10
CA SER A 125 -13.96 10.06 7.93
C SER A 125 -14.71 9.69 6.64
N GLY A 126 -15.62 8.71 6.70
CA GLY A 126 -16.40 8.25 5.54
C GLY A 126 -15.55 7.57 4.46
N ARG A 127 -14.40 7.02 4.84
CA ARG A 127 -13.45 6.34 3.94
C ARG A 127 -13.67 4.84 3.87
N LEU A 128 -14.62 4.30 4.63
CA LEU A 128 -15.01 2.90 4.60
C LEU A 128 -16.40 2.72 4.02
N MET A 129 -16.59 1.58 3.36
CA MET A 129 -17.90 1.11 2.94
C MET A 129 -18.64 0.52 4.15
N LYS A 130 -19.94 0.81 4.27
CA LYS A 130 -20.80 0.12 5.22
C LYS A 130 -21.00 -1.31 4.74
N ILE A 131 -20.78 -2.29 5.62
CA ILE A 131 -21.03 -3.69 5.30
C ILE A 131 -22.51 -3.97 5.42
N ASP A 132 -23.10 -4.50 4.35
CA ASP A 132 -24.49 -4.93 4.35
C ASP A 132 -24.63 -6.17 5.26
N PRO A 133 -25.45 -6.12 6.33
CA PRO A 133 -25.66 -7.26 7.21
C PRO A 133 -26.19 -8.50 6.49
N THR A 134 -26.81 -8.39 5.32
CA THR A 134 -27.27 -9.57 4.56
C THR A 134 -26.14 -10.37 3.91
N LEU A 135 -24.92 -9.82 3.91
CA LEU A 135 -23.72 -10.54 3.44
C LEU A 135 -23.17 -11.51 4.48
N ASP A 136 -23.61 -11.44 5.74
CA ASP A 136 -23.23 -12.41 6.75
C ASP A 136 -23.87 -13.77 6.40
N PRO A 137 -23.07 -14.81 6.09
CA PRO A 137 -23.58 -16.15 5.84
C PRO A 137 -24.14 -16.82 7.11
N GLY A 138 -24.09 -16.16 8.27
CA GLY A 138 -24.50 -16.67 9.58
C GLY A 138 -23.35 -17.24 10.40
N ASP A 139 -22.10 -17.05 9.94
CA ASP A 139 -20.91 -17.72 10.45
C ASP A 139 -19.79 -16.75 10.87
N TRP A 140 -20.07 -15.44 10.90
CA TRP A 140 -19.08 -14.48 11.41
C TRP A 140 -18.93 -14.57 12.93
N GLU A 141 -17.68 -14.58 13.39
CA GLU A 141 -17.35 -14.60 14.83
C GLU A 141 -17.87 -13.32 15.50
N PRO A 142 -18.85 -13.41 16.45
CA PRO A 142 -19.50 -12.23 17.01
C PRO A 142 -18.54 -11.24 17.67
N SER A 143 -17.51 -11.77 18.33
CA SER A 143 -16.50 -10.92 19.00
C SER A 143 -15.70 -10.05 18.02
N VAL A 144 -15.55 -10.48 16.76
CA VAL A 144 -14.90 -9.68 15.70
C VAL A 144 -15.90 -8.72 15.08
N VAL A 145 -17.16 -9.13 14.86
CA VAL A 145 -18.24 -8.24 14.40
C VAL A 145 -18.38 -7.03 15.33
N ASP A 146 -18.38 -7.28 16.64
CA ASP A 146 -18.48 -6.22 17.66
C ASP A 146 -17.29 -5.25 17.60
N GLN A 147 -16.06 -5.76 17.42
CA GLN A 147 -14.85 -4.94 17.29
C GLN A 147 -14.89 -4.00 16.09
N PHE A 148 -15.57 -4.39 15.02
CA PHE A 148 -15.67 -3.60 13.79
C PHE A 148 -17.03 -2.90 13.61
N THR A 149 -17.88 -2.95 14.63
CA THR A 149 -19.16 -2.25 14.68
C THR A 149 -19.02 -0.92 15.41
N ARG A 150 -19.37 0.16 14.74
CA ARG A 150 -19.36 1.51 15.31
C ARG A 150 -20.66 2.22 15.00
N ASN A 151 -21.28 2.80 16.03
CA ASN A 151 -22.58 3.46 15.93
C ASN A 151 -23.67 2.56 15.31
N GLY A 152 -23.65 1.26 15.64
CA GLY A 152 -24.61 0.27 15.12
C GLY A 152 -24.40 -0.13 13.66
N VAL A 153 -23.26 0.24 13.05
CA VAL A 153 -22.92 -0.10 11.66
C VAL A 153 -21.63 -0.91 11.64
N LEU A 154 -21.63 -2.02 10.90
CA LEU A 154 -20.42 -2.80 10.63
C LEU A 154 -19.63 -2.16 9.49
N TRP A 155 -18.34 -1.95 9.71
CA TRP A 155 -17.46 -1.21 8.78
C TRP A 155 -16.34 -2.04 8.16
N ALA A 156 -16.21 -3.31 8.56
CA ALA A 156 -15.25 -4.24 7.99
C ALA A 156 -15.83 -5.66 7.99
N VAL A 157 -15.48 -6.45 6.97
CA VAL A 157 -15.82 -7.88 6.92
C VAL A 157 -14.88 -8.62 7.87
N PRO A 158 -15.37 -9.38 8.88
CA PRO A 158 -14.53 -10.19 9.74
C PRO A 158 -13.66 -11.17 8.94
N GLN A 159 -12.34 -11.16 9.16
CA GLN A 159 -11.40 -12.05 8.44
C GLN A 159 -10.68 -13.03 9.36
N LEU A 160 -10.24 -12.57 10.53
CA LEU A 160 -9.42 -13.33 11.48
C LEU A 160 -9.87 -13.00 12.90
N THR A 161 -9.70 -13.97 13.79
CA THR A 161 -9.82 -13.79 15.23
C THR A 161 -8.54 -14.29 15.88
N ASP A 162 -8.00 -13.52 16.82
CA ASP A 162 -6.86 -13.96 17.64
C ASP A 162 -7.25 -15.09 18.62
N ALA A 163 -8.55 -15.42 18.68
CA ALA A 163 -9.16 -16.26 19.72
C ALA A 163 -8.82 -15.75 21.13
N GLY A 164 -9.29 -16.45 22.16
CA GLY A 164 -9.00 -16.07 23.55
C GLY A 164 -7.51 -16.20 23.90
N VAL A 165 -7.08 -15.51 24.95
CA VAL A 165 -5.74 -15.69 25.53
C VAL A 165 -5.64 -17.08 26.14
N ALA A 166 -4.61 -17.84 25.74
CA ALA A 166 -4.27 -19.13 26.32
C ALA A 166 -2.90 -19.07 27.00
N VAL A 167 -2.75 -19.80 28.11
CA VAL A 167 -1.45 -20.00 28.76
C VAL A 167 -0.88 -21.33 28.29
N PHE A 168 0.18 -21.25 27.48
CA PHE A 168 0.97 -22.43 27.12
C PHE A 168 1.97 -22.72 28.24
N TYR A 169 2.01 -23.97 28.69
CA TYR A 169 2.96 -24.43 29.70
C TYR A 169 3.71 -25.67 29.25
N ASN A 170 4.92 -25.84 29.77
CA ASN A 170 5.66 -27.08 29.62
C ASN A 170 5.21 -28.08 30.69
N ALA A 171 4.54 -29.13 30.24
CA ALA A 171 3.99 -30.21 31.04
C ALA A 171 5.04 -30.92 31.93
N ASP A 172 6.25 -31.09 31.42
CA ASP A 172 7.34 -31.81 32.10
C ASP A 172 7.99 -30.94 33.18
N LEU A 173 8.14 -29.63 32.91
CA LEU A 173 8.66 -28.69 33.91
C LEU A 173 7.68 -28.49 35.07
N LEU A 174 6.37 -28.44 34.79
CA LEU A 174 5.36 -28.40 35.85
C LEU A 174 5.38 -29.69 36.69
N ALA A 175 5.52 -30.86 36.05
CA ALA A 175 5.62 -32.13 36.74
C ALA A 175 6.90 -32.22 37.60
N ALA A 176 8.04 -31.78 37.06
CA ALA A 176 9.32 -31.74 37.78
C ALA A 176 9.29 -30.76 38.97
N ALA A 177 8.53 -29.67 38.86
CA ALA A 177 8.32 -28.70 39.93
C ALA A 177 7.20 -29.10 40.91
N GLY A 178 6.51 -30.23 40.69
CA GLY A 178 5.42 -30.70 41.54
C GLY A 178 4.16 -29.84 41.49
N VAL A 179 3.94 -29.08 40.41
CA VAL A 179 2.75 -28.23 40.22
C VAL A 179 1.68 -28.98 39.42
N ASP A 180 0.47 -29.09 39.99
CA ASP A 180 -0.67 -29.69 39.31
C ASP A 180 -1.38 -28.70 38.37
N ARG A 181 -1.93 -29.23 37.27
CA ARG A 181 -2.49 -28.48 36.13
C ARG A 181 -3.94 -28.02 36.37
N ARG A 182 -4.54 -28.37 37.51
CA ARG A 182 -5.98 -28.30 37.79
C ARG A 182 -6.38 -27.49 39.04
N SER A 183 -5.52 -26.61 39.55
CA SER A 183 -5.91 -25.69 40.64
C SER A 183 -6.71 -24.51 40.12
#